data_AF-B4D8U4-F1
#
_entry.id   AF-B4D8U4-F1
#
_cell.length_a   1.000
_cell.length_b   1.000
_cell.length_c   1.000
_cell.angle_alpha   90.00
_cell.angle_beta   90.00
_cell.angle_gamma   90.00
#
_symmetry.space_group_name_H-M   'P 1'
#
loop_
_entity.id
_entity.type
_entity.pdbx_description
1 polymer ?
#
loop_
_entity_poly.entity_id
_entity_poly.type
_entity_poly.pdbx_seq_one_letter_code
_entity_poly.pdbx_strand_id
1 'polypeptide(L)'
;MTAAPATAPPAAAFWQRRVVTPIVNQLKQGITPEKIALTIALGLLISIFPIIGATTLLCGLVAFALRLNQPIIQIVNYLAYPLQLILLIPFYRAGEYLLGLKPVPLNIRLLFARFRADAGQFFKDFGLIALGGVLVWLVLAPFAGAAIYYATRPFLRALAARIHAR
;
A
#
# COMPACT_ATOMS: atom_id res chain seq x y z
N MET A 1 -46.17 0.12 3.71
CA MET A 1 -45.10 -0.90 3.81
C MET A 1 -43.77 -0.16 3.89
N THR A 2 -43.30 0.15 5.09
CA THR A 2 -42.00 0.80 5.33
C THR A 2 -40.91 -0.27 5.38
N ALA A 3 -39.99 -0.25 4.42
CA ALA A 3 -38.83 -1.14 4.42
C ALA A 3 -37.92 -0.77 5.61
N ALA A 4 -37.61 -1.75 6.45
CA ALA A 4 -36.64 -1.60 7.54
C ALA A 4 -35.24 -1.30 6.97
N PRO A 5 -34.43 -0.44 7.61
CA PRO A 5 -33.08 -0.16 7.13
C PRO A 5 -32.23 -1.42 7.28
N ALA A 6 -31.61 -1.87 6.18
CA ALA A 6 -30.65 -2.96 6.20
C ALA A 6 -29.49 -2.58 7.12
N THR A 7 -29.38 -3.26 8.26
CA THR A 7 -28.26 -3.10 9.18
C THR A 7 -26.99 -3.53 8.44
N ALA A 8 -26.06 -2.59 8.26
CA ALA A 8 -24.78 -2.89 7.65
C ALA A 8 -24.11 -4.05 8.41
N PRO A 9 -23.57 -5.06 7.73
CA PRO A 9 -22.96 -6.20 8.42
C PRO A 9 -21.84 -5.72 9.34
N PRO A 10 -21.68 -6.33 10.53
CA PRO A 10 -20.66 -5.91 11.49
C PRO A 10 -19.28 -5.93 10.84
N ALA A 11 -18.42 -4.95 11.16
CA ALA A 11 -17.09 -4.80 10.55
C ALA A 11 -16.27 -6.09 10.54
N ALA A 12 -16.45 -6.95 11.56
CA ALA A 12 -15.85 -8.28 11.63
C ALA A 12 -16.24 -9.18 10.43
N ALA A 13 -17.51 -9.19 10.01
CA ALA A 13 -17.97 -9.96 8.86
C ALA A 13 -17.42 -9.42 7.52
N PHE A 14 -17.20 -8.11 7.44
CA PHE A 14 -16.58 -7.48 6.27
C PHE A 14 -15.09 -7.87 6.15
N TRP A 15 -14.32 -7.75 7.24
CA TRP A 15 -12.90 -8.14 7.27
C TRP A 15 -12.71 -9.63 7.01
N GLN A 16 -13.57 -10.47 7.60
CA GLN A 16 -13.54 -11.92 7.37
C GLN A 16 -13.67 -12.22 5.88
N ARG A 17 -14.65 -11.64 5.19
CA ARG A 17 -14.92 -11.91 3.77
C ARG A 17 -13.88 -11.32 2.83
N ARG A 18 -13.39 -10.11 3.08
CA ARG A 18 -12.52 -9.37 2.14
C ARG A 18 -11.03 -9.65 2.33
N VAL A 19 -10.60 -10.06 3.52
CA VAL A 19 -9.16 -10.25 3.82
C VAL A 19 -8.86 -11.66 4.29
N VAL A 20 -9.60 -12.18 5.28
CA VAL A 20 -9.27 -13.49 5.87
C VAL A 20 -9.59 -14.64 4.92
N THR A 21 -10.80 -14.67 4.35
CA THR A 21 -11.24 -15.76 3.46
C THR A 21 -10.34 -15.92 2.22
N PRO A 22 -9.94 -14.86 1.49
CA PRO A 22 -9.01 -14.99 0.37
C PRO A 22 -7.66 -15.59 0.76
N ILE A 23 -7.10 -15.19 1.91
CA ILE A 23 -5.83 -15.72 2.42
C ILE A 23 -5.96 -17.20 2.76
N VAL A 24 -7.01 -17.57 3.49
CA VAL A 24 -7.28 -18.97 3.87
C VAL A 24 -7.46 -19.86 2.63
N ASN A 25 -8.21 -19.38 1.63
CA ASN A 25 -8.43 -20.14 0.39
C ASN A 25 -7.13 -20.38 -0.37
N GLN A 26 -6.20 -19.42 -0.35
CA GLN A 26 -4.89 -19.58 -1.00
C GLN A 26 -3.96 -20.54 -0.26
N LEU A 27 -3.98 -20.52 1.08
CA LEU A 27 -3.28 -21.52 1.87
C LEU A 27 -3.80 -22.93 1.57
N LYS A 28 -5.12 -23.09 1.42
CA LYS A 28 -5.74 -24.37 1.00
C LYS A 28 -5.36 -24.80 -0.43
N GLN A 29 -5.07 -23.84 -1.31
CA GLN A 29 -4.57 -24.09 -2.66
C GLN A 29 -3.06 -24.40 -2.71
N GLY A 30 -2.41 -24.54 -1.55
CA GLY A 30 -0.99 -24.92 -1.47
C GLY A 30 0.00 -23.75 -1.59
N ILE A 31 -0.49 -22.50 -1.58
CA ILE A 31 0.42 -21.34 -1.55
C ILE A 31 1.09 -21.27 -0.18
N THR A 32 2.42 -21.13 -0.16
CA THR A 32 3.17 -21.08 1.09
C THR A 32 2.86 -19.81 1.90
N PRO A 33 2.81 -19.89 3.23
CA PRO A 33 2.62 -18.73 4.11
C PRO A 33 3.64 -17.62 3.84
N GLU A 34 4.87 -17.97 3.50
CA GLU A 34 5.96 -17.03 3.18
C GLU A 34 5.66 -16.20 1.94
N LYS A 35 5.05 -16.82 0.91
CA LYS A 35 4.71 -16.13 -0.33
C LYS A 35 3.55 -15.16 -0.12
N ILE A 36 2.58 -15.53 0.72
CA ILE A 36 1.49 -14.62 1.13
C ILE A 36 2.05 -13.47 1.97
N ALA A 37 2.93 -13.76 2.94
CA ALA A 37 3.59 -12.75 3.76
C ALA A 37 4.37 -11.74 2.90
N LEU A 38 5.13 -12.24 1.91
CA LEU A 38 5.85 -11.40 0.95
C LEU A 38 4.89 -10.53 0.12
N THR A 39 3.76 -11.11 -0.33
CA THR A 39 2.73 -10.37 -1.08
C THR A 39 2.14 -9.23 -0.25
N ILE A 40 1.83 -9.48 1.02
CA ILE A 40 1.30 -8.46 1.94
C ILE A 40 2.35 -7.39 2.23
N ALA A 41 3.58 -7.81 2.52
CA ALA A 41 4.68 -6.89 2.83
C ALA A 41 4.97 -5.95 1.67
N LEU A 42 5.14 -6.48 0.45
CA LEU A 42 5.39 -5.68 -0.73
C LEU A 42 4.18 -4.84 -1.13
N GLY A 43 2.96 -5.38 -1.01
CA GLY A 43 1.73 -4.62 -1.25
C GLY A 43 1.62 -3.39 -0.35
N LEU A 44 1.83 -3.56 0.96
CA LEU A 44 1.80 -2.46 1.94
C LEU A 44 2.94 -1.46 1.67
N LEU A 45 4.15 -1.97 1.42
CA LEU A 45 5.31 -1.13 1.18
C LEU A 45 5.18 -0.25 -0.07
N ILE A 46 4.77 -0.86 -1.19
CA ILE A 46 4.59 -0.17 -2.46
C ILE A 46 3.39 0.77 -2.39
N SER A 47 2.33 0.42 -1.68
CA SER A 47 1.14 1.26 -1.59
C SER A 47 1.40 2.65 -0.97
N ILE A 48 2.42 2.78 -0.12
CA ILE A 48 2.81 4.07 0.48
C ILE A 48 3.87 4.82 -0.35
N PHE A 49 4.23 4.32 -1.54
CA PHE A 49 5.17 4.99 -2.43
C PHE A 49 4.65 6.40 -2.77
N PRO A 50 5.48 7.45 -2.66
CA PRO A 50 5.02 8.83 -2.63
C PRO A 50 4.74 9.40 -4.03
N ILE A 51 4.25 8.58 -4.97
CA ILE A 51 3.79 8.99 -6.30
C ILE A 51 2.38 8.45 -6.51
N ILE A 52 1.41 9.37 -6.55
CA ILE A 52 0.01 9.02 -6.76
C ILE A 52 -0.15 8.35 -8.14
N GLY A 53 -0.88 7.24 -8.17
CA GLY A 53 -1.17 6.48 -9.39
C GLY A 53 -0.07 5.50 -9.82
N ALA A 54 1.17 5.65 -9.37
CA ALA A 54 2.25 4.70 -9.68
C ALA A 54 2.10 3.36 -8.93
N THR A 55 1.49 3.38 -7.74
CA THR A 55 1.42 2.22 -6.82
C THR A 55 0.71 1.02 -7.42
N THR A 56 -0.41 1.22 -8.12
CA THR A 56 -1.14 0.14 -8.79
C THR A 56 -0.28 -0.56 -9.84
N LEU A 57 0.44 0.21 -10.65
CA LEU A 57 1.34 -0.32 -11.67
C LEU A 57 2.53 -1.04 -11.03
N LEU A 58 3.17 -0.43 -10.03
CA LEU A 58 4.29 -1.03 -9.31
C LEU A 58 3.89 -2.34 -8.62
N CYS A 59 2.74 -2.38 -7.94
CA CYS A 59 2.19 -3.61 -7.35
C CYS A 59 1.96 -4.67 -8.42
N GLY A 60 1.37 -4.30 -9.57
CA GLY A 60 1.14 -5.23 -10.68
C GLY A 60 2.44 -5.80 -11.25
N LEU A 61 3.44 -4.95 -11.48
CA LEU A 61 4.76 -5.34 -11.99
C LEU A 61 5.49 -6.25 -11.01
N VAL A 62 5.52 -5.91 -9.73
CA VAL A 62 6.20 -6.70 -8.70
C VAL A 62 5.50 -8.04 -8.51
N ALA A 63 4.16 -8.06 -8.48
CA ALA A 63 3.43 -9.32 -8.39
C ALA A 63 3.60 -10.19 -9.64
N PHE A 64 3.74 -9.59 -10.83
CA PHE A 64 4.08 -10.34 -12.03
C PHE A 64 5.49 -10.92 -11.97
N ALA A 65 6.49 -10.08 -11.69
CA ALA A 65 7.91 -10.47 -11.66
C ALA A 65 8.20 -11.55 -10.62
N LEU A 66 7.62 -11.44 -9.43
CA LEU A 66 7.81 -12.39 -8.33
C LEU A 66 6.74 -13.50 -8.28
N ARG A 67 5.86 -13.56 -9.30
CA ARG A 67 4.74 -14.52 -9.41
C ARG A 67 3.87 -14.55 -8.15
N LEU A 68 3.62 -13.38 -7.57
CA LEU A 68 2.80 -13.20 -6.36
C LEU A 68 1.31 -13.23 -6.69
N ASN A 69 0.49 -13.25 -5.65
CA ASN A 69 -0.95 -13.24 -5.84
C ASN A 69 -1.46 -11.83 -6.21
N GLN A 70 -1.75 -11.64 -7.50
CA GLN A 70 -2.23 -10.37 -8.06
C GLN A 70 -3.49 -9.82 -7.35
N PRO A 71 -4.54 -10.62 -7.08
CA PRO A 71 -5.68 -10.12 -6.31
C PRO A 71 -5.32 -9.62 -4.91
N ILE A 72 -4.50 -10.36 -4.15
CA ILE A 72 -4.13 -9.96 -2.79
C ILE A 72 -3.32 -8.66 -2.81
N ILE A 73 -2.30 -8.55 -3.66
CA ILE A 73 -1.46 -7.35 -3.65
C ILE A 73 -2.27 -6.10 -3.97
N GLN A 74 -3.24 -6.20 -4.88
CA GLN A 74 -4.10 -5.07 -5.23
C GLN A 74 -5.09 -4.74 -4.12
N ILE A 75 -5.71 -5.75 -3.47
CA ILE A 75 -6.55 -5.51 -2.29
C ILE A 75 -5.76 -4.78 -1.21
N VAL A 76 -4.54 -5.23 -0.93
CA VAL A 76 -3.64 -4.58 0.03
C VAL A 76 -3.34 -3.14 -0.39
N ASN A 77 -3.01 -2.92 -1.67
CA ASN A 77 -2.76 -1.60 -2.23
C ASN A 77 -3.95 -0.65 -2.05
N TYR A 78 -5.17 -1.10 -2.38
CA TYR A 78 -6.38 -0.29 -2.22
C TYR A 78 -6.70 0.02 -0.75
N LEU A 79 -6.52 -0.95 0.15
CA LEU A 79 -6.76 -0.75 1.58
C LEU A 79 -5.77 0.24 2.20
N ALA A 80 -4.54 0.26 1.70
CA ALA A 80 -3.48 1.14 2.18
C ALA A 80 -3.43 2.51 1.47
N TYR A 81 -4.25 2.72 0.44
CA TYR A 81 -4.33 4.01 -0.26
C TYR A 81 -4.60 5.24 0.64
N PRO A 82 -5.46 5.18 1.67
CA PRO A 82 -5.61 6.29 2.62
C PRO A 82 -4.31 6.63 3.36
N LEU A 83 -3.52 5.60 3.70
CA LEU A 83 -2.22 5.78 4.35
C LEU A 83 -1.22 6.45 3.39
N GLN A 84 -1.26 6.11 2.10
CA GLN A 84 -0.46 6.80 1.08
C GLN A 84 -0.70 8.31 1.10
N LEU A 85 -1.98 8.73 1.11
CA LEU A 85 -2.34 10.15 1.11
C LEU A 85 -1.87 10.87 2.37
N ILE A 86 -1.96 10.23 3.53
CA ILE A 86 -1.49 10.77 4.81
C ILE A 86 0.04 10.93 4.80
N LEU A 87 0.77 9.93 4.30
CA LEU A 87 2.24 9.91 4.31
C LEU A 87 2.88 10.71 3.16
N LEU A 88 2.12 11.04 2.11
CA LEU A 88 2.64 11.79 0.97
C LEU A 88 3.28 13.12 1.39
N ILE A 89 2.58 13.90 2.21
CA ILE A 89 3.08 15.21 2.66
C ILE A 89 4.31 15.07 3.57
N PRO A 90 4.32 14.19 4.59
CA PRO A 90 5.53 13.87 5.34
C PRO A 90 6.73 13.46 4.48
N PHE A 91 6.54 12.59 3.48
CA PHE A 91 7.62 12.19 2.58
C PHE A 91 8.18 13.37 1.80
N TYR A 92 7.30 14.21 1.24
CA TYR A 92 7.74 15.39 0.48
C TYR A 92 8.44 16.42 1.36
N ARG A 93 7.95 16.65 2.59
CA ARG A 93 8.61 17.53 3.57
C ARG A 93 9.99 17.01 3.98
N ALA A 94 10.10 15.71 4.25
CA ALA A 94 11.38 15.08 4.55
C ALA A 94 12.33 15.15 3.35
N GLY A 95 11.80 15.00 2.12
CA GLY A 95 12.55 15.16 0.88
C GLY A 95 13.06 16.57 0.65
N GLU A 96 12.22 17.59 0.90
CA GLU A 96 12.64 19.01 0.88
C GLU A 96 13.80 19.24 1.84
N TYR A 97 13.70 18.74 3.08
CA TYR A 97 14.75 18.86 4.08
C TYR A 97 16.03 18.13 3.67
N LEU A 98 15.91 16.89 3.19
CA LEU A 98 17.04 16.06 2.76
C LEU A 98 17.82 16.69 1.59
N LEU A 99 17.12 17.34 0.67
CA LEU A 99 17.70 17.97 -0.52
C LEU A 99 18.00 19.47 -0.34
N GLY A 100 17.74 20.05 0.84
CA GLY A 100 17.97 21.47 1.11
C GLY A 100 17.10 22.41 0.27
N LEU A 101 15.90 21.97 -0.12
CA LEU A 101 15.00 22.75 -0.98
C LEU A 101 14.24 23.81 -0.17
N LYS A 102 13.84 24.89 -0.84
CA LYS A 102 12.96 25.89 -0.23
C LYS A 102 11.59 25.27 0.05
N PRO A 103 11.04 25.41 1.27
CA PRO A 103 9.71 24.89 1.58
C PRO A 103 8.66 25.48 0.66
N VAL A 104 7.93 24.62 -0.05
CA VAL A 104 6.80 25.03 -0.89
C VAL A 104 5.50 24.77 -0.12
N PRO A 105 4.39 25.50 -0.38
CA PRO A 105 3.09 25.12 0.15
C PRO A 105 2.70 23.70 -0.33
N LEU A 106 2.76 22.72 0.57
CA LEU A 106 2.39 21.33 0.27
C LEU A 106 0.99 21.05 0.82
N ASN A 107 0.04 20.89 -0.09
CA ASN A 107 -1.33 20.48 0.20
C ASN A 107 -1.84 19.63 -0.96
N ILE A 108 -2.49 18.50 -0.67
CA ILE A 108 -3.06 17.59 -1.67
C ILE A 108 -3.98 18.35 -2.65
N ARG A 109 -4.85 19.24 -2.17
CA ARG A 109 -5.75 20.05 -3.03
C ARG A 109 -4.98 20.97 -3.97
N LEU A 110 -3.90 21.59 -3.47
CA LEU A 110 -3.06 22.49 -4.26
C LEU A 110 -2.28 21.71 -5.32
N LEU A 111 -1.71 20.55 -4.96
CA LEU A 111 -1.00 19.69 -5.90
C LEU A 111 -1.91 19.27 -7.06
N PHE A 112 -3.14 18.83 -6.76
CA PHE A 112 -4.13 18.50 -7.79
C PHE A 112 -4.55 19.70 -8.64
N ALA A 113 -4.75 20.88 -8.03
CA ALA A 113 -5.10 22.09 -8.77
C ALA A 113 -3.98 22.53 -9.72
N ARG A 114 -2.73 22.52 -9.26
CA ARG A 114 -1.56 22.87 -10.09
C ARG A 114 -1.32 21.88 -11.21
N PHE A 115 -1.43 20.58 -10.94
CA PHE A 115 -1.28 19.54 -11.95
C PHE A 115 -2.33 19.67 -13.07
N ARG A 116 -3.58 20.01 -12.73
CA ARG A 116 -4.65 20.21 -13.73
C ARG A 116 -4.51 21.49 -14.52
N ALA A 117 -3.97 22.55 -13.91
CA ALA A 117 -3.77 23.83 -14.58
C ALA A 117 -2.64 23.76 -15.59
N ASP A 118 -1.49 23.21 -15.19
CA ASP A 118 -0.32 23.01 -16.06
C ASP A 118 0.55 21.88 -15.51
N ALA A 119 0.45 20.70 -16.13
CA ALA A 119 1.23 19.54 -15.75
C ALA A 119 2.74 19.76 -15.97
N GLY A 120 3.13 20.48 -17.03
CA GLY A 120 4.53 20.74 -17.35
C GLY A 120 5.19 21.63 -16.30
N GLN A 121 4.52 22.71 -15.91
CA GLN A 121 4.99 23.58 -14.83
C GLN A 121 4.96 22.85 -13.48
N PHE A 122 3.95 22.01 -13.22
CA PHE A 122 3.90 21.20 -12.01
C PHE A 122 5.15 20.31 -11.85
N PHE A 123 5.60 19.64 -12.91
CA PHE A 123 6.81 18.82 -12.84
C PHE A 123 8.08 19.65 -12.61
N LYS A 124 8.14 20.89 -13.11
CA LYS A 124 9.25 21.81 -12.82
C LYS A 124 9.24 22.27 -11.36
N ASP A 125 8.06 22.58 -10.82
CA ASP A 125 7.91 23.11 -9.47
C ASP A 125 8.06 22.03 -8.38
N PHE A 126 7.51 20.83 -8.63
CA PHE A 126 7.40 19.76 -7.63
C PHE A 126 8.21 18.51 -7.95
N GLY A 127 8.82 18.40 -9.13
CA GLY A 127 9.53 17.18 -9.53
C GLY A 127 10.70 16.84 -8.61
N LEU A 128 11.49 17.84 -8.21
CA LEU A 128 12.62 17.63 -7.30
C LEU A 128 12.15 17.29 -5.88
N ILE A 129 11.03 17.88 -5.42
CA ILE A 129 10.38 17.55 -4.15
C ILE A 129 9.89 16.10 -4.16
N ALA A 130 9.23 15.68 -5.24
CA ALA A 130 8.76 14.31 -5.43
C ALA A 130 9.92 13.32 -5.44
N LEU A 131 11.03 13.65 -6.11
CA LEU A 131 12.26 12.85 -6.09
C LEU A 131 12.83 12.74 -4.68
N GLY A 132 12.89 13.84 -3.92
CA GLY A 132 13.29 13.83 -2.51
C GLY A 132 12.42 12.90 -1.67
N GLY A 133 11.10 12.94 -1.86
CA GLY A 133 10.18 12.02 -1.18
C GLY A 133 10.43 10.56 -1.54
N VAL A 134 10.70 10.27 -2.83
CA VAL A 134 11.08 8.93 -3.29
C VAL A 134 12.40 8.47 -2.64
N LEU A 135 13.40 9.34 -2.50
CA LEU A 135 14.65 9.01 -1.81
C LEU A 135 14.43 8.67 -0.35
N VAL A 136 13.62 9.46 0.37
CA VAL A 136 13.24 9.16 1.77
C VAL A 136 12.53 7.82 1.85
N TRP A 137 11.59 7.56 0.94
CA TRP A 137 10.91 6.26 0.88
C TRP A 137 11.91 5.13 0.61
N LEU A 138 12.85 5.28 -0.33
CA LEU A 138 13.85 4.25 -0.65
C LEU A 138 14.74 3.90 0.55
N VAL A 139 15.06 4.89 1.39
CA VAL A 139 15.83 4.67 2.62
C VAL A 139 14.99 3.91 3.66
N LEU A 140 13.73 4.29 3.85
CA LEU A 140 12.85 3.67 4.87
C LEU A 140 12.28 2.32 4.43
N ALA A 141 12.11 2.12 3.13
CA ALA A 141 11.45 0.98 2.54
C ALA A 141 12.05 -0.39 2.94
N PRO A 142 13.38 -0.62 2.90
CA PRO A 142 13.93 -1.92 3.29
C PRO A 142 13.63 -2.26 4.75
N PHE A 143 13.70 -1.28 5.65
CA PHE A 143 13.41 -1.48 7.07
C PHE A 143 11.92 -1.77 7.31
N ALA A 144 11.04 -0.96 6.72
CA ALA A 144 9.60 -1.16 6.84
C ALA A 144 9.14 -2.48 6.21
N GLY A 145 9.65 -2.81 5.02
CA GLY A 145 9.37 -4.06 4.33
C GLY A 145 9.80 -5.29 5.13
N ALA A 146 11.02 -5.27 5.67
CA ALA A 146 11.52 -6.34 6.53
C ALA A 146 10.65 -6.49 7.79
N ALA A 147 10.36 -5.39 8.49
CA ALA A 147 9.52 -5.40 9.68
C ALA A 147 8.14 -6.01 9.41
N ILE A 148 7.46 -5.58 8.33
CA ILE A 148 6.14 -6.10 7.95
C ILE A 148 6.22 -7.60 7.60
N TYR A 149 7.23 -8.00 6.83
CA TYR A 149 7.41 -9.40 6.46
C TYR A 149 7.61 -10.30 7.69
N TYR A 150 8.53 -9.94 8.58
CA TYR A 150 8.82 -10.74 9.76
C TYR A 150 7.68 -10.71 10.79
N ALA A 151 6.90 -9.62 10.86
CA ALA A 151 5.72 -9.56 11.71
C ALA A 151 4.55 -10.42 11.19
N THR A 152 4.32 -10.45 9.87
CA THR A 152 3.18 -11.17 9.27
C THR A 152 3.43 -12.67 9.10
N ARG A 153 4.69 -13.07 8.83
CA ARG A 153 5.09 -14.47 8.62
C ARG A 153 4.68 -15.45 9.73
N PRO A 154 4.92 -15.22 11.04
CA PRO A 154 4.57 -16.17 12.09
C PRO A 154 3.06 -16.39 12.20
N PHE A 155 2.26 -15.32 12.03
CA PHE A 155 0.81 -15.41 12.06
C PHE A 155 0.27 -16.28 10.92
N LEU A 156 0.79 -16.08 9.70
CA LEU A 156 0.39 -16.88 8.54
C LEU A 156 0.81 -18.35 8.65
N ARG A 157 1.99 -18.62 9.23
CA ARG A 157 2.44 -19.99 9.53
C ARG A 157 1.53 -20.69 10.53
N ALA A 158 1.18 -20.00 11.62
CA ALA A 158 0.26 -20.54 12.63
C ALA A 158 -1.13 -20.81 12.02
N LEU A 159 -1.62 -19.91 11.17
CA LEU A 159 -2.89 -20.09 10.47
C LEU A 159 -2.85 -21.29 9.51
N ALA A 160 -1.78 -21.45 8.74
CA ALA A 160 -1.60 -22.59 7.86
C ALA A 160 -1.55 -23.91 8.62
N ALA A 161 -0.80 -23.99 9.73
CA ALA A 161 -0.75 -25.19 10.57
C ALA A 161 -2.15 -25.59 11.09
N ARG A 162 -2.97 -24.62 11.51
CA ARG A 162 -4.35 -24.86 11.96
C ARG A 162 -5.28 -25.35 10.85
N ILE A 163 -5.04 -24.95 9.60
CA ILE A 163 -5.84 -25.40 8.46
C ILE A 163 -5.51 -26.85 8.11
N HIS A 164 -4.25 -27.26 8.18
CA HIS A 164 -3.81 -28.63 7.86
C HIS A 164 -4.09 -29.64 8.98
N ALA A 165 -4.25 -29.16 10.22
CA ALA A 165 -4.63 -30.00 11.36
C ALA A 165 -6.15 -30.28 11.44
N ARG A 166 -6.95 -29.72 10.52
CA ARG A 166 -8.40 -29.93 10.39
C ARG A 166 -8.70 -30.71 9.13
#